data_AF-Q0CH56-F1
#
_entry.id   AF-Q0CH56-F1
#
_cell.length_a   1.000
_cell.length_b   1.000
_cell.length_c   1.000
_cell.angle_alpha   90.00
_cell.angle_beta   90.00
_cell.angle_gamma   90.00
#
_symmetry.space_group_name_H-M   'P 1'
#
loop_
_entity.id
_entity.type
_entity.pdbx_description
1 polymer ?
#
loop_
_entity_poly.entity_id
_entity_poly.type
_entity_poly.pdbx_seq_one_letter_code
_entity_poly.pdbx_strand_id
1 'polypeptide(L)'
;MAPTKGSAKGKADSKKSNPLASASKVSKKKAAKRPPPQEVKSKARTEASQLKKTKKREYSEAELDLPKLNSITPVGVVKPKGKKKGKVFVDDPEGMATILAIVNAEKEGQIESKMMKARQLEEIREAKLKEAEARQAQKKSKLEEAKDSIRNKKKHKGDGNAKSASTTAQTNDSSSKSKGKRKSVSFA
;
A
#
# COMPACT_ATOMS: atom_id res chain seq x y z
N MET A 1 52.18 26.67 -23.12
CA MET A 1 52.20 27.00 -24.57
C MET A 1 50.90 26.51 -25.21
N ALA A 2 50.56 27.00 -26.41
CA ALA A 2 49.30 26.77 -27.16
C ALA A 2 49.48 25.65 -28.25
N PRO A 3 48.69 25.46 -29.37
CA PRO A 3 47.66 26.29 -30.03
C PRO A 3 46.38 25.55 -30.56
N THR A 4 45.95 25.75 -31.84
CA THR A 4 44.53 25.93 -32.31
C THR A 4 44.10 25.17 -33.62
N LYS A 5 42.83 25.39 -34.11
CA LYS A 5 42.14 25.02 -35.42
C LYS A 5 41.37 23.66 -35.50
N GLY A 6 40.35 23.40 -36.36
CA GLY A 6 39.46 24.26 -37.23
C GLY A 6 38.59 23.55 -38.36
N SER A 7 37.29 23.93 -38.54
CA SER A 7 36.41 24.05 -39.77
C SER A 7 35.90 22.92 -40.77
N ALA A 8 34.55 22.87 -41.00
CA ALA A 8 33.74 22.93 -42.30
C ALA A 8 33.19 21.74 -43.24
N LYS A 9 31.82 21.61 -43.37
CA LYS A 9 30.88 21.75 -44.58
C LYS A 9 30.62 20.69 -45.76
N GLY A 10 29.36 20.15 -45.96
CA GLY A 10 28.60 20.03 -47.29
C GLY A 10 27.91 18.70 -47.90
N LYS A 11 26.73 18.83 -48.62
CA LYS A 11 26.02 17.98 -49.71
C LYS A 11 25.39 16.54 -49.48
N ALA A 12 24.60 15.83 -50.38
CA ALA A 12 23.42 16.11 -51.31
C ALA A 12 22.77 14.87 -52.11
N ASP A 13 21.47 14.95 -52.53
CA ASP A 13 20.67 14.44 -53.74
C ASP A 13 20.26 12.96 -54.26
N SER A 14 18.92 12.72 -54.51
CA SER A 14 18.15 12.13 -55.70
C SER A 14 17.81 10.60 -56.12
N LYS A 15 16.53 10.33 -56.63
CA LYS A 15 15.92 9.50 -57.78
C LYS A 15 15.64 7.91 -57.95
N LYS A 16 14.47 7.52 -58.60
CA LYS A 16 14.03 6.36 -59.54
C LYS A 16 13.25 5.01 -59.10
N SER A 17 12.63 4.21 -60.04
CA SER A 17 11.65 3.03 -59.87
C SER A 17 11.39 2.01 -61.08
N ASN A 18 10.54 0.91 -60.93
CA ASN A 18 9.76 0.00 -61.90
C ASN A 18 9.87 -1.61 -61.76
N PRO A 19 9.37 -2.57 -62.63
CA PRO A 19 7.98 -3.21 -62.71
C PRO A 19 7.79 -4.79 -63.01
N LEU A 20 6.51 -5.33 -63.12
CA LEU A 20 5.97 -6.63 -63.77
C LEU A 20 6.00 -8.04 -63.02
N ALA A 21 5.37 -9.21 -63.40
CA ALA A 21 4.03 -9.65 -63.98
C ALA A 21 3.79 -11.25 -64.10
N SER A 22 2.56 -11.76 -64.49
CA SER A 22 2.15 -13.14 -65.03
C SER A 22 1.84 -14.39 -64.10
N ALA A 23 1.25 -15.60 -64.44
CA ALA A 23 0.12 -16.11 -65.32
C ALA A 23 -0.25 -17.68 -65.19
N SER A 24 -1.39 -18.19 -65.79
CA SER A 24 -1.85 -19.61 -66.16
C SER A 24 -2.21 -20.72 -65.09
N LYS A 25 -3.47 -21.22 -64.86
CA LYS A 25 -4.41 -22.25 -65.48
C LYS A 25 -4.19 -23.80 -65.25
N VAL A 26 -5.10 -24.49 -64.53
CA VAL A 26 -5.44 -25.96 -64.59
C VAL A 26 -6.90 -26.27 -64.15
N SER A 27 -7.40 -27.51 -64.33
CA SER A 27 -8.84 -27.91 -64.28
C SER A 27 -9.31 -28.71 -63.04
N LYS A 28 -10.64 -28.90 -62.90
CA LYS A 28 -11.33 -29.37 -61.68
C LYS A 28 -11.81 -30.83 -61.76
N LYS A 29 -11.60 -31.65 -60.72
CA LYS A 29 -12.29 -32.94 -60.50
C LYS A 29 -13.15 -32.91 -59.21
N LYS A 30 -14.05 -33.89 -59.08
CA LYS A 30 -15.19 -33.91 -58.13
C LYS A 30 -14.80 -33.53 -56.68
N ALA A 31 -15.59 -32.65 -56.08
CA ALA A 31 -15.34 -32.14 -54.73
C ALA A 31 -15.84 -33.12 -53.64
N ALA A 32 -14.89 -33.71 -52.90
CA ALA A 32 -15.17 -34.11 -51.53
C ALA A 32 -15.41 -32.85 -50.67
N LYS A 33 -16.25 -32.96 -49.61
CA LYS A 33 -16.60 -31.84 -48.72
C LYS A 33 -15.37 -31.37 -47.91
N ARG A 34 -14.56 -30.48 -48.49
CA ARG A 34 -13.52 -29.72 -47.78
C ARG A 34 -14.16 -28.52 -47.06
N PRO A 35 -13.64 -28.11 -45.89
CA PRO A 35 -14.08 -26.87 -45.24
C PRO A 35 -13.85 -25.65 -46.16
N PRO A 36 -14.64 -24.57 -46.01
CA PRO A 36 -14.52 -23.40 -46.86
C PRO A 36 -13.13 -22.78 -46.77
N PRO A 37 -12.59 -22.23 -47.88
CA PRO A 37 -11.27 -21.60 -47.88
C PRO A 37 -11.28 -20.38 -46.95
N GLN A 38 -10.42 -20.39 -45.93
CA GLN A 38 -10.27 -19.26 -45.02
C GLN A 38 -9.62 -18.09 -45.77
N GLU A 39 -10.38 -17.02 -45.99
CA GLU A 39 -9.87 -15.81 -46.65
C GLU A 39 -8.76 -15.16 -45.81
N VAL A 40 -7.50 -15.43 -46.15
CA VAL A 40 -6.33 -14.77 -45.56
C VAL A 40 -6.24 -13.35 -46.13
N LYS A 41 -7.10 -12.46 -45.63
CA LYS A 41 -7.18 -11.05 -46.08
C LYS A 41 -5.80 -10.41 -46.00
N SER A 42 -5.30 -9.96 -47.15
CA SER A 42 -3.92 -9.50 -47.31
C SER A 42 -3.65 -8.30 -46.41
N LYS A 43 -2.77 -8.51 -45.43
CA LYS A 43 -2.39 -7.52 -44.42
C LYS A 43 -1.85 -6.24 -45.06
N ALA A 44 -2.34 -5.09 -44.59
CA ALA A 44 -2.12 -3.81 -45.25
C ALA A 44 -0.65 -3.37 -45.19
N ARG A 45 -0.16 -2.70 -46.25
CA ARG A 45 1.22 -2.17 -46.32
C ARG A 45 1.52 -1.10 -45.25
N THR A 46 0.49 -0.53 -44.63
CA THR A 46 0.57 0.37 -43.48
C THR A 46 0.76 -0.35 -42.13
N GLU A 47 0.76 -1.70 -42.08
CA GLU A 47 0.98 -2.41 -40.81
C GLU A 47 2.34 -2.08 -40.20
N ALA A 48 2.32 -1.72 -38.91
CA ALA A 48 3.48 -1.32 -38.12
C ALA A 48 4.59 -2.39 -37.98
N SER A 49 4.41 -3.59 -38.56
CA SER A 49 5.48 -4.58 -38.71
C SER A 49 6.43 -4.23 -39.86
N GLN A 50 5.90 -3.80 -41.02
CA GLN A 50 6.68 -3.50 -42.23
C GLN A 50 7.38 -2.13 -42.15
N LEU A 51 6.83 -1.20 -41.35
CA LEU A 51 7.38 0.15 -41.16
C LEU A 51 8.61 0.20 -40.24
N LYS A 52 9.02 -0.93 -39.63
CA LYS A 52 10.18 -1.00 -38.74
C LYS A 52 11.48 -0.94 -39.54
N LYS A 53 11.99 0.27 -39.75
CA LYS A 53 13.35 0.53 -40.24
C LYS A 53 14.33 -0.35 -39.45
N THR A 54 15.01 -1.27 -40.12
CA THR A 54 15.99 -2.15 -39.49
C THR A 54 17.10 -1.29 -38.88
N LYS A 55 17.32 -1.41 -37.56
CA LYS A 55 18.39 -0.68 -36.87
C LYS A 55 19.73 -1.00 -37.54
N LYS A 56 20.56 0.01 -37.79
CA LYS A 56 21.95 -0.21 -38.21
C LYS A 56 22.70 -0.85 -37.04
N ARG A 57 23.78 -1.57 -37.34
CA ARG A 57 24.71 -2.06 -36.30
C ARG A 57 25.43 -0.85 -35.71
N GLU A 58 25.34 -0.72 -34.41
CA GLU A 58 26.10 0.24 -33.60
C GLU A 58 27.21 -0.57 -32.93
N TYR A 59 28.48 -0.26 -33.20
CA TYR A 59 29.61 -0.94 -32.58
C TYR A 59 29.78 -0.46 -31.13
N SER A 60 30.03 -1.40 -30.23
CA SER A 60 30.28 -1.13 -28.82
C SER A 60 31.72 -0.71 -28.56
N GLU A 61 31.96 -0.02 -27.44
CA GLU A 61 33.29 0.43 -27.01
C GLU A 61 34.32 -0.72 -26.89
N ALA A 62 33.83 -1.94 -26.63
CA ALA A 62 34.64 -3.15 -26.54
C ALA A 62 35.00 -3.78 -27.90
N GLU A 63 34.28 -3.45 -28.98
CA GLU A 63 34.62 -3.84 -30.36
C GLU A 63 35.59 -2.83 -31.03
N LEU A 64 35.95 -1.77 -30.31
CA LEU A 64 36.86 -0.70 -30.74
C LEU A 64 38.21 -0.75 -30.01
N ASP A 65 38.47 -1.81 -29.24
CA ASP A 65 39.69 -2.05 -28.43
C ASP A 65 40.14 -0.85 -27.57
N LEU A 66 39.18 -0.03 -27.12
CA LEU A 66 39.48 1.18 -26.34
C LEU A 66 39.91 0.82 -24.91
N PRO A 67 41.00 1.42 -24.39
CA PRO A 67 41.49 1.14 -23.04
C PRO A 67 40.46 1.59 -21.99
N LYS A 68 39.85 0.62 -21.32
CA LYS A 68 38.77 0.85 -20.35
C LYS A 68 39.27 1.61 -19.12
N LEU A 69 38.80 2.85 -18.96
CA LEU A 69 39.14 3.70 -17.81
C LEU A 69 38.65 3.09 -16.48
N ASN A 70 39.49 3.19 -15.45
CA ASN A 70 39.19 2.83 -14.06
C ASN A 70 38.00 3.65 -13.53
N SER A 71 36.80 3.11 -13.72
CA SER A 71 35.54 3.77 -13.40
C SER A 71 35.22 3.61 -11.91
N ILE A 72 35.18 4.72 -11.17
CA ILE A 72 34.74 4.70 -9.77
C ILE A 72 33.26 4.32 -9.72
N THR A 73 32.94 3.12 -9.26
CA THR A 73 31.55 2.73 -8.99
C THR A 73 31.02 3.54 -7.79
N PRO A 74 30.05 4.46 -7.97
CA PRO A 74 29.62 5.34 -6.89
C PRO A 74 28.98 4.55 -5.74
N VAL A 75 29.41 4.88 -4.52
CA VAL A 75 29.17 4.08 -3.32
C VAL A 75 27.66 3.96 -3.04
N GLY A 76 27.11 2.78 -3.32
CA GLY A 76 25.71 2.45 -3.06
C GLY A 76 24.76 2.50 -4.26
N VAL A 77 25.25 2.59 -5.50
CA VAL A 77 24.41 2.25 -6.69
C VAL A 77 24.17 0.75 -6.79
N VAL A 78 25.16 -0.09 -6.42
CA VAL A 78 24.97 -1.54 -6.30
C VAL A 78 24.31 -1.88 -4.95
N LYS A 79 22.98 -1.97 -4.97
CA LYS A 79 22.16 -2.51 -3.87
C LYS A 79 21.23 -3.59 -4.45
N PRO A 80 21.00 -4.73 -3.77
CA PRO A 80 20.05 -5.72 -4.23
C PRO A 80 18.64 -5.09 -4.29
N LYS A 81 17.86 -5.47 -5.31
CA LYS A 81 16.55 -4.86 -5.61
C LYS A 81 15.67 -4.83 -4.35
N GLY A 82 15.25 -3.63 -3.94
CA GLY A 82 14.33 -3.40 -2.83
C GLY A 82 14.94 -3.07 -1.46
N LYS A 83 16.23 -3.33 -1.17
CA LYS A 83 16.77 -3.17 0.21
C LYS A 83 17.99 -2.24 0.29
N LYS A 84 17.93 -1.23 1.18
CA LYS A 84 19.04 -0.30 1.48
C LYS A 84 19.83 -0.82 2.69
N LYS A 85 21.16 -0.99 2.55
CA LYS A 85 22.04 -1.43 3.66
C LYS A 85 21.82 -0.54 4.89
N GLY A 86 21.53 -1.16 6.04
CA GLY A 86 21.27 -0.45 7.31
C GLY A 86 19.89 0.22 7.44
N LYS A 87 18.97 0.03 6.49
CA LYS A 87 17.58 0.51 6.62
C LYS A 87 16.59 -0.62 6.37
N VAL A 88 15.93 -1.07 7.44
CA VAL A 88 14.73 -1.89 7.36
C VAL A 88 13.60 -0.99 6.88
N PHE A 89 12.93 -1.39 5.79
CA PHE A 89 11.64 -0.81 5.43
C PHE A 89 10.56 -1.57 6.20
N VAL A 90 9.53 -0.85 6.63
CA VAL A 90 8.38 -1.43 7.32
C VAL A 90 7.27 -1.53 6.29
N ASP A 91 6.96 -2.76 5.91
CA ASP A 91 5.95 -3.05 4.88
C ASP A 91 4.52 -3.05 5.47
N ASP A 92 4.38 -3.16 6.80
CA ASP A 92 3.11 -3.15 7.52
C ASP A 92 2.62 -1.73 7.87
N PRO A 93 1.35 -1.38 7.61
CA PRO A 93 0.82 -0.04 7.88
C PRO A 93 0.77 0.29 9.39
N GLU A 94 0.51 -0.70 10.24
CA GLU A 94 0.48 -0.53 11.70
C GLU A 94 1.87 -0.24 12.28
N GLY A 95 2.91 -0.91 11.74
CA GLY A 95 4.30 -0.64 12.11
C GLY A 95 4.75 0.75 11.66
N MET A 96 4.35 1.18 10.45
CA MET A 96 4.61 2.54 9.97
C MET A 96 3.91 3.58 10.86
N ALA A 97 2.63 3.38 11.20
CA ALA A 97 1.88 4.27 12.10
C ALA A 97 2.52 4.37 13.49
N THR A 98 2.99 3.25 14.04
CA THR A 98 3.68 3.20 15.34
C THR A 98 4.97 4.02 15.32
N ILE A 99 5.79 3.89 14.27
CA ILE A 99 7.03 4.66 14.13
C ILE A 99 6.75 6.16 13.95
N LEU A 100 5.71 6.51 13.17
CA LEU A 100 5.27 7.91 13.02
C LEU A 100 4.81 8.50 14.36
N ALA A 101 4.06 7.75 15.18
CA ALA A 101 3.64 8.21 16.50
C ALA A 101 4.84 8.45 17.44
N ILE A 102 5.86 7.58 17.44
CA ILE A 102 7.09 7.75 18.23
C ILE A 102 7.86 8.99 17.75
N VAL A 103 8.10 9.12 16.45
CA VAL A 103 8.85 10.26 15.87
C VAL A 103 8.11 11.58 16.09
N ASN A 104 6.78 11.59 16.02
CA ASN A 104 5.99 12.78 16.32
C ASN A 104 6.12 13.17 17.80
N ALA A 105 5.92 12.24 18.74
CA ALA A 105 6.05 12.53 20.17
C ALA A 105 7.45 13.05 20.56
N GLU A 106 8.52 12.54 19.92
CA GLU A 106 9.89 13.07 20.10
C GLU A 106 10.10 14.49 19.54
N LYS A 107 9.30 14.92 18.56
CA LYS A 107 9.45 16.21 17.85
C LYS A 107 8.45 17.27 18.28
N GLU A 108 7.25 16.88 18.70
CA GLU A 108 6.24 17.75 19.30
C GLU A 108 6.83 18.47 20.52
N GLY A 109 7.58 17.76 21.37
CA GLY A 109 8.33 18.34 22.49
C GLY A 109 9.38 19.40 22.14
N GLN A 110 9.73 19.58 20.86
CA GLN A 110 10.66 20.62 20.36
C GLN A 110 10.00 21.68 19.48
N ILE A 111 8.95 21.31 18.73
CA ILE A 111 8.36 22.15 17.66
C ILE A 111 7.03 22.79 18.10
N GLU A 112 6.33 22.24 19.09
CA GLU A 112 5.08 22.82 19.56
C GLU A 112 5.27 24.21 20.18
N SER A 113 4.68 25.20 19.53
CA SER A 113 4.48 26.51 20.16
C SER A 113 3.70 26.33 21.47
N LYS A 114 4.02 27.16 22.48
CA LYS A 114 3.41 27.09 23.82
C LYS A 114 1.87 27.08 23.80
N MET A 115 1.26 27.64 22.75
CA MET A 115 -0.18 27.64 22.49
C MET A 115 -0.77 26.24 22.24
N MET A 116 -0.08 25.36 21.51
CA MET A 116 -0.58 24.00 21.24
C MET A 116 -0.54 23.16 22.50
N LYS A 117 0.56 23.23 23.25
CA LYS A 117 0.71 22.56 24.54
C LYS A 117 -0.27 23.08 25.59
N ALA A 118 -0.64 24.36 25.57
CA ALA A 118 -1.69 24.91 26.41
C ALA A 118 -3.06 24.27 26.09
N ARG A 119 -3.45 24.25 24.81
CA ARG A 119 -4.69 23.62 24.33
C ARG A 119 -4.76 22.12 24.67
N GLN A 120 -3.71 21.36 24.41
CA GLN A 120 -3.65 19.94 24.81
C GLN A 120 -3.86 19.76 26.32
N LEU A 121 -3.26 20.61 27.16
CA LEU A 121 -3.46 20.54 28.61
C LEU A 121 -4.86 21.02 29.04
N GLU A 122 -5.55 21.84 28.25
CA GLU A 122 -6.96 22.21 28.46
C GLU A 122 -7.89 21.06 28.05
N GLU A 123 -7.70 20.50 26.85
CA GLU A 123 -8.42 19.31 26.35
C GLU A 123 -8.27 18.11 27.28
N ILE A 124 -7.06 17.82 27.79
CA ILE A 124 -6.80 16.75 28.76
C ILE A 124 -7.47 17.03 30.12
N ARG A 125 -7.59 18.30 30.54
CA ARG A 125 -8.33 18.66 31.76
C ARG A 125 -9.82 18.46 31.56
N GLU A 126 -10.39 18.97 30.47
CA GLU A 126 -11.80 18.79 30.13
C GLU A 126 -12.18 17.31 29.99
N ALA A 127 -11.37 16.52 29.28
CA ALA A 127 -11.59 15.08 29.13
C ALA A 127 -11.59 14.36 30.50
N LYS A 128 -10.63 14.67 31.38
CA LYS A 128 -10.56 14.10 32.73
C LYS A 128 -11.71 14.56 33.63
N LEU A 129 -12.17 15.81 33.52
CA LEU A 129 -13.34 16.30 34.25
C LEU A 129 -14.61 15.57 33.79
N LYS A 130 -14.83 15.45 32.48
CA LYS A 130 -15.99 14.75 31.89
C LYS A 130 -15.97 13.25 32.22
N GLU A 131 -14.80 12.60 32.20
CA GLU A 131 -14.64 11.19 32.61
C GLU A 131 -14.89 11.00 34.12
N ALA A 132 -14.37 11.90 34.96
CA ALA A 132 -14.57 11.86 36.41
C ALA A 132 -16.03 12.13 36.78
N GLU A 133 -16.69 13.08 36.13
CA GLU A 133 -18.12 13.36 36.27
C GLU A 133 -18.96 12.15 35.85
N ALA A 134 -18.70 11.55 34.68
CA ALA A 134 -19.39 10.35 34.23
C ALA A 134 -19.22 9.18 35.22
N ARG A 135 -18.02 8.97 35.77
CA ARG A 135 -17.80 7.98 36.85
C ARG A 135 -18.53 8.33 38.14
N GLN A 136 -18.63 9.62 38.51
CA GLN A 136 -19.40 10.04 39.68
C GLN A 136 -20.90 9.87 39.46
N ALA A 137 -21.42 10.20 38.27
CA ALA A 137 -22.82 9.99 37.90
C ALA A 137 -23.19 8.51 37.94
N GLN A 138 -22.37 7.61 37.36
CA GLN A 138 -22.57 6.16 37.45
C GLN A 138 -22.48 5.61 38.88
N LYS A 139 -21.69 6.22 39.77
CA LYS A 139 -21.66 5.87 41.20
C LYS A 139 -22.91 6.37 41.92
N LYS A 140 -23.36 7.59 41.62
CA LYS A 140 -24.59 8.19 42.17
C LYS A 140 -25.83 7.40 41.74
N SER A 141 -25.96 7.03 40.47
CA SER A 141 -27.09 6.23 39.97
C SER A 141 -27.16 4.89 40.70
N LYS A 142 -26.06 4.11 40.72
CA LYS A 142 -25.98 2.81 41.42
C LYS A 142 -26.30 2.91 42.92
N LEU A 143 -25.97 4.03 43.56
CA LEU A 143 -26.32 4.29 44.95
C LEU A 143 -27.81 4.64 45.14
N GLU A 144 -28.42 5.42 44.25
CA GLU A 144 -29.88 5.64 44.29
C GLU A 144 -30.66 4.40 43.89
N GLU A 145 -30.27 3.68 42.82
CA GLU A 145 -30.82 2.37 42.44
C GLU A 145 -30.79 1.38 43.63
N ALA A 146 -29.68 1.31 44.37
CA ALA A 146 -29.56 0.49 45.56
C ALA A 146 -30.48 0.96 46.71
N LYS A 147 -30.50 2.27 47.00
CA LYS A 147 -31.38 2.89 48.01
C LYS A 147 -32.85 2.66 47.67
N ASP A 148 -33.26 2.85 46.42
CA ASP A 148 -34.62 2.62 45.94
C ASP A 148 -34.99 1.15 45.99
N SER A 149 -34.06 0.24 45.68
CA SER A 149 -34.31 -1.19 45.92
C SER A 149 -34.61 -1.48 47.40
N ILE A 150 -33.97 -0.77 48.34
CA ILE A 150 -34.20 -0.92 49.79
C ILE A 150 -35.50 -0.22 50.22
N ARG A 151 -35.77 1.00 49.74
CA ARG A 151 -37.04 1.73 50.00
C ARG A 151 -38.24 0.92 49.49
N ASN A 152 -38.15 0.38 48.27
CA ASN A 152 -39.22 -0.40 47.66
C ASN A 152 -39.36 -1.78 48.33
N LYS A 153 -38.27 -2.49 48.67
CA LYS A 153 -38.34 -3.70 49.51
C LYS A 153 -38.96 -3.43 50.89
N LYS A 154 -38.78 -2.24 51.46
CA LYS A 154 -39.45 -1.83 52.72
C LYS A 154 -40.94 -1.52 52.51
N LYS A 155 -41.33 -0.89 51.39
CA LYS A 155 -42.74 -0.67 51.03
C LYS A 155 -43.48 -1.98 50.73
N HIS A 156 -42.95 -2.85 49.87
CA HIS A 156 -43.57 -4.12 49.48
C HIS A 156 -43.56 -5.18 50.59
N LYS A 157 -42.86 -4.96 51.72
CA LYS A 157 -43.08 -5.76 52.93
C LYS A 157 -44.39 -5.43 53.67
N GLY A 158 -45.13 -4.40 53.24
CA GLY A 158 -46.49 -4.11 53.69
C GLY A 158 -47.60 -4.62 52.76
N ASP A 159 -47.29 -5.00 51.52
CA ASP A 159 -48.30 -5.43 50.54
C ASP A 159 -47.69 -6.42 49.52
N GLY A 160 -48.19 -7.66 49.52
CA GLY A 160 -47.55 -8.81 48.88
C GLY A 160 -48.51 -9.63 48.02
N ASN A 161 -48.67 -9.25 46.75
CA ASN A 161 -49.28 -10.06 45.70
C ASN A 161 -48.74 -9.67 44.30
N ALA A 162 -48.99 -10.51 43.30
CA ALA A 162 -48.46 -10.50 41.92
C ALA A 162 -46.93 -10.68 41.82
N LYS A 163 -46.37 -11.70 41.16
CA LYS A 163 -46.59 -12.35 39.84
C LYS A 163 -46.12 -11.54 38.63
N SER A 164 -45.62 -12.28 37.63
CA SER A 164 -44.80 -11.85 36.50
C SER A 164 -43.44 -11.25 36.92
N ALA A 165 -42.28 -11.78 36.56
CA ALA A 165 -41.87 -12.53 35.35
C ALA A 165 -41.97 -11.70 34.06
N SER A 166 -40.88 -11.01 33.75
CA SER A 166 -40.46 -10.74 32.38
C SER A 166 -38.95 -10.90 32.24
N THR A 167 -38.58 -11.75 31.29
CA THR A 167 -37.26 -11.92 30.71
C THR A 167 -36.66 -10.61 30.18
N THR A 168 -35.37 -10.37 30.42
CA THR A 168 -34.46 -9.66 29.50
C THR A 168 -33.00 -10.04 29.79
N ALA A 169 -32.22 -10.15 28.71
CA ALA A 169 -30.78 -10.41 28.53
C ALA A 169 -29.81 -10.15 29.71
N GLN A 170 -28.63 -10.78 29.81
CA GLN A 170 -27.68 -11.07 28.71
C GLN A 170 -26.85 -12.36 28.93
N THR A 171 -26.74 -13.19 27.90
CA THR A 171 -25.78 -14.31 27.82
C THR A 171 -24.45 -13.83 27.23
N ASN A 172 -23.67 -13.05 27.99
CA ASN A 172 -22.35 -12.60 27.55
C ASN A 172 -21.28 -13.69 27.74
N ASP A 173 -21.07 -14.47 26.69
CA ASP A 173 -19.97 -15.43 26.55
C ASP A 173 -18.60 -14.78 26.84
N SER A 174 -17.94 -15.19 27.92
CA SER A 174 -16.60 -14.71 28.31
C SER A 174 -15.86 -15.59 29.33
N SER A 175 -16.20 -16.88 29.44
CA SER A 175 -15.38 -17.87 30.16
C SER A 175 -15.51 -19.25 29.49
N SER A 176 -14.46 -20.06 29.32
CA SER A 176 -13.33 -20.25 30.25
C SER A 176 -12.01 -20.68 29.58
N LYS A 177 -11.74 -20.28 28.33
CA LYS A 177 -10.62 -20.83 27.53
C LYS A 177 -9.21 -20.40 27.98
N SER A 178 -8.70 -21.10 28.99
CA SER A 178 -7.28 -21.36 29.27
C SER A 178 -6.31 -20.17 29.18
N LYS A 179 -6.39 -19.24 30.15
CA LYS A 179 -5.24 -18.36 30.45
C LYS A 179 -4.11 -19.22 31.03
N GLY A 180 -2.98 -19.29 30.33
CA GLY A 180 -1.89 -20.24 30.62
C GLY A 180 -1.28 -20.10 32.02
N LYS A 181 -0.71 -21.21 32.53
CA LYS A 181 -0.09 -21.30 33.86
C LYS A 181 0.97 -20.20 34.05
N ARG A 182 0.67 -19.24 34.94
CA ARG A 182 1.64 -18.22 35.39
C ARG A 182 2.56 -18.83 36.44
N LYS A 183 3.85 -18.54 36.37
CA LYS A 183 4.81 -18.92 37.42
C LYS A 183 4.61 -17.99 38.63
N SER A 184 4.15 -18.54 39.75
CA SER A 184 4.15 -17.87 41.05
C SER A 184 5.44 -18.20 41.80
N VAL A 185 6.06 -17.20 42.42
CA VAL A 185 7.12 -17.38 43.41
C VAL A 185 6.50 -17.23 44.78
N SER A 186 6.64 -18.24 45.63
CA SER A 186 6.32 -18.21 47.05
C SER A 186 7.60 -18.25 47.86
N PHE A 187 7.68 -17.42 48.89
CA PHE A 187 8.70 -17.56 49.93
C PHE A 187 8.25 -18.61 50.94
N ALA A 188 9.22 -19.23 51.64
CA ALA A 188 9.00 -20.28 52.63
C ALA A 188 8.65 -19.69 54.01
#